data_AF-A0A1X4JLM9-F1
#
_entry.id   AF-A0A1X4JLM9-F1
#
_cell.length_a   1.000
_cell.length_b   1.000
_cell.length_c   1.000
_cell.angle_alpha   90.00
_cell.angle_beta   90.00
_cell.angle_gamma   90.00
#
_symmetry.space_group_name_H-M   'P 1'
#
loop_
_entity.id
_entity.type
_entity.pdbx_description
1 polymer ?
#
loop_
_entity_poly.entity_id
_entity_poly.type
_entity_poly.pdbx_seq_one_letter_code
_entity_poly.pdbx_strand_id
1 'polypeptide(L)'
;MLIDSLNVDVPRHTELCHVGDYMYLAVDREFDNILASFDTRSDLSKWALAQQDSKGVTAKLFWLCRMTSVEFKQVNDEIRATNASLRELISVRETSY
;
A
#
# COMPACT_ATOMS: atom_id res chain seq x y z
N MET A 1 -4.53 14.47 -2.94
CA MET A 1 -3.74 14.54 -1.70
C MET A 1 -2.86 13.30 -1.67
N LEU A 2 -1.55 13.45 -1.91
CA LEU A 2 -0.59 12.34 -1.81
C LEU A 2 -0.25 12.18 -0.33
N ILE A 3 -0.52 11.01 0.24
CA ILE A 3 -0.04 10.66 1.59
C ILE A 3 1.40 10.16 1.39
N ASP A 4 2.37 10.99 1.78
CA ASP A 4 3.77 10.79 1.40
C ASP A 4 4.46 9.66 2.17
N SER A 5 3.98 9.30 3.37
CA SER A 5 4.58 8.23 4.17
C SER A 5 3.58 7.64 5.16
N LEU A 6 3.36 6.31 5.09
CA LEU A 6 2.88 5.54 6.23
C LEU A 6 4.11 5.24 7.09
N ASN A 7 4.19 5.83 8.28
CA ASN A 7 5.37 5.71 9.13
C ASN A 7 5.30 4.37 9.86
N VAL A 8 6.17 3.42 9.50
CA VAL A 8 6.29 2.12 10.16
C VAL A 8 7.58 2.11 10.97
N ASP A 9 7.46 1.98 12.30
CA ASP A 9 8.62 1.73 13.16
C ASP A 9 9.02 0.25 13.07
N VAL A 10 9.92 -0.05 12.14
CA VAL A 10 10.64 -1.33 12.09
C VAL A 10 11.80 -1.26 13.10
N PRO A 11 12.01 -2.26 13.98
CA PRO A 11 13.17 -2.28 14.87
C PRO A 11 14.47 -2.14 14.08
N ARG A 12 15.28 -1.15 14.46
CA ARG A 12 16.52 -0.74 13.78
C ARG A 12 17.58 -1.84 13.85
N HIS A 13 17.48 -2.84 12.98
CA HIS A 13 18.67 -3.33 12.28
C HIS A 13 18.86 -2.42 11.08
N THR A 14 19.96 -1.68 11.07
CA THR A 14 20.34 -0.77 9.99
C THR A 14 20.70 -1.60 8.75
N GLU A 15 19.70 -2.15 8.08
CA GLU A 15 19.83 -2.58 6.69
C GLU A 15 19.79 -1.32 5.83
N LEU A 16 20.78 -1.20 4.95
CA LEU A 16 20.82 -0.16 3.93
C LEU A 16 19.57 -0.27 3.04
N CYS A 17 18.50 0.43 3.40
CA CYS A 17 17.39 0.69 2.50
C CYS A 17 17.89 1.65 1.44
N HIS A 18 18.15 1.12 0.24
CA HIS A 18 18.37 1.93 -0.94
C HIS A 18 17.20 2.92 -1.10
N VAL A 19 17.52 4.21 -1.23
CA VAL A 19 16.55 5.23 -1.64
C VAL A 19 16.01 4.82 -3.02
N GLY A 20 14.90 4.08 -3.05
CA GLY A 20 14.36 3.49 -4.27
C GLY A 20 13.63 2.15 -4.13
N ASP A 21 13.74 1.43 -3.01
CA ASP A 21 13.06 0.13 -2.83
C ASP A 21 11.63 0.27 -2.28
N TYR A 22 10.75 0.80 -3.12
CA TYR A 22 9.33 1.00 -2.80
C TYR A 22 8.41 0.13 -3.65
N MET A 23 7.38 -0.39 -3.00
CA MET A 23 6.19 -0.93 -3.65
C MET A 23 5.12 0.15 -3.73
N TYR A 24 4.56 0.31 -4.91
CA TYR A 24 3.49 1.26 -5.23
C TYR A 24 2.16 0.53 -5.30
N LEU A 25 1.21 0.94 -4.47
CA LEU A 25 -0.02 0.19 -4.23
C LEU A 25 -1.24 1.01 -4.61
N ALA A 26 -2.26 0.33 -5.14
CA ALA A 26 -3.63 0.80 -5.17
C ALA A 26 -4.42 0.05 -4.10
N VAL A 27 -5.09 0.79 -3.22
CA VAL A 27 -5.88 0.24 -2.10
C VAL A 27 -7.32 0.69 -2.25
N ASP A 28 -8.28 -0.16 -1.89
CA ASP A 28 -9.69 0.23 -1.91
C ASP A 28 -10.00 1.43 -1.00
N ARG A 29 -11.18 2.02 -1.18
CA ARG A 29 -11.59 3.22 -0.44
C ARG A 29 -11.54 3.04 1.08
N GLU A 30 -11.90 1.87 1.56
CA GLU A 30 -12.01 1.56 2.99
C GLU A 30 -10.67 1.17 3.63
N PHE A 31 -9.62 1.09 2.82
CA PHE A 31 -8.29 0.64 3.23
C PHE A 31 -8.24 -0.81 3.69
N ASP A 32 -9.19 -1.63 3.26
CA ASP A 32 -9.31 -3.03 3.67
C ASP A 32 -8.50 -3.94 2.72
N ASN A 33 -8.44 -3.63 1.43
CA ASN A 33 -7.86 -4.50 0.41
C ASN A 33 -6.84 -3.80 -0.49
N ILE A 34 -5.74 -4.49 -0.77
CA ILE A 34 -4.79 -4.12 -1.83
C ILE A 34 -5.37 -4.58 -3.18
N LEU A 35 -5.70 -3.62 -4.03
CA LEU A 35 -6.27 -3.87 -5.37
C LEU A 35 -5.21 -4.21 -6.41
N ALA A 36 -4.04 -3.57 -6.32
CA ALA A 36 -2.91 -3.80 -7.20
C ALA A 36 -1.59 -3.32 -6.54
N SER A 37 -0.46 -3.89 -6.96
CA SER A 37 0.88 -3.55 -6.49
C SER A 37 1.87 -3.53 -7.65
N PHE A 38 2.79 -2.57 -7.66
CA PHE A 38 3.77 -2.35 -8.71
C PHE A 38 5.13 -1.95 -8.14
N ASP A 39 6.20 -2.35 -8.79
CA ASP A 39 7.56 -1.96 -8.41
C ASP A 39 7.88 -0.51 -8.85
N THR A 40 7.08 0.07 -9.75
CA THR A 40 7.29 1.42 -10.25
C THR A 40 6.04 2.30 -10.14
N ARG A 41 6.26 3.58 -9.85
CA ARG A 41 5.20 4.61 -9.86
C ARG A 41 4.56 4.75 -11.24
N SER A 42 5.33 4.56 -12.30
CA SER A 42 4.84 4.70 -13.68
C SER A 42 3.76 3.68 -13.98
N ASP A 43 3.97 2.43 -13.59
CA ASP A 43 3.04 1.35 -13.86
C ASP A 43 1.76 1.46 -13.03
N LEU A 44 1.88 1.88 -11.76
CA LEU A 44 0.71 2.26 -10.94
C LEU A 44 -0.11 3.36 -11.61
N SER A 45 0.56 4.39 -12.15
CA SER A 45 -0.12 5.52 -12.79
C SER A 45 -0.85 5.09 -14.07
N LYS A 46 -0.23 4.26 -14.90
CA LYS A 46 -0.87 3.70 -16.10
C LYS A 46 -2.08 2.85 -15.74
N TRP A 47 -1.94 2.00 -14.71
CA TRP A 47 -3.04 1.16 -14.24
C TRP A 47 -4.21 2.02 -13.72
N ALA A 48 -3.93 3.05 -12.91
CA ALA A 48 -4.95 3.94 -12.37
C ALA A 48 -5.72 4.67 -13.48
N LEU A 49 -5.02 5.17 -14.51
CA LEU A 49 -5.65 5.79 -15.68
C LEU A 49 -6.51 4.79 -16.47
N ALA A 50 -6.06 3.54 -16.62
CA ALA A 50 -6.85 2.50 -17.28
C ALA A 50 -8.16 2.17 -16.54
N GLN A 51 -8.22 2.36 -15.20
CA GLN A 51 -9.46 2.22 -14.44
C GLN A 51 -10.47 3.37 -14.67
N GLN A 52 -10.02 4.51 -15.20
CA GLN A 52 -10.91 5.64 -15.51
C GLN A 52 -11.67 5.46 -16.82
N ASP A 53 -11.09 4.74 -17.78
CA ASP A 53 -11.61 4.62 -19.15
C ASP A 53 -12.68 3.50 -19.30
N SER A 54 -12.98 2.76 -18.23
CA SER A 54 -14.05 1.76 -18.23
C SER A 54 -15.44 2.41 -18.14
N LYS A 55 -15.89 2.99 -19.26
CA LYS A 55 -17.28 3.28 -19.65
C LYS A 55 -18.28 3.46 -18.49
N GLY A 56 -18.21 4.59 -17.79
CA GLY A 56 -19.38 5.27 -17.24
C GLY A 56 -20.15 4.61 -16.09
N VAL A 57 -19.68 3.52 -15.48
CA VAL A 57 -20.38 2.88 -14.36
C VAL A 57 -19.48 2.91 -13.13
N THR A 58 -19.71 3.91 -12.28
CA THR A 58 -19.03 4.13 -10.97
C THR A 58 -17.52 4.31 -11.07
N ALA A 59 -17.03 5.54 -10.92
CA ALA A 59 -15.63 5.78 -10.64
C ALA A 59 -15.23 4.95 -9.40
N LYS A 60 -14.43 3.91 -9.59
CA LYS A 60 -13.88 3.15 -8.46
C LYS A 60 -12.92 4.09 -7.73
N LEU A 61 -13.32 4.51 -6.53
CA LEU A 61 -12.46 5.28 -5.64
C LEU A 61 -11.46 4.33 -4.99
N PHE A 62 -10.18 4.66 -5.11
CA PHE A 62 -9.08 3.94 -4.50
C PHE A 62 -7.99 4.94 -4.09
N TRP A 63 -7.20 4.55 -3.09
CA TRP A 63 -6.04 5.30 -2.63
C TRP A 63 -4.79 4.80 -3.34
N LEU A 64 -3.87 5.73 -3.63
CA LEU A 64 -2.54 5.41 -4.14
C LEU A 64 -1.55 5.57 -3.00
N CYS A 65 -0.86 4.49 -2.65
CA CYS A 65 0.05 4.42 -1.52
C CYS A 65 1.44 3.98 -1.96
N ARG A 66 2.43 4.24 -1.12
CA ARG A 66 3.75 3.58 -1.21
C ARG A 66 4.12 3.01 0.16
N MET A 67 4.83 1.91 0.15
CA MET A 67 5.51 1.35 1.32
C MET A 67 6.80 0.67 0.85
N THR A 68 7.74 0.42 1.75
CA THR A 68 8.97 -0.30 1.39
C THR A 68 8.64 -1.73 0.98
N SER A 69 9.48 -2.35 0.15
CA SER A 69 9.29 -3.75 -0.27
C SER A 69 9.29 -4.72 0.92
N VAL A 70 10.06 -4.41 1.96
CA VAL A 70 10.10 -5.18 3.21
C VAL A 70 8.78 -5.09 3.96
N GLU A 71 8.24 -3.88 4.16
CA GLU A 71 6.94 -3.68 4.81
C GLU A 71 5.81 -4.34 4.02
N PHE A 72 5.83 -4.21 2.69
CA PHE A 72 4.83 -4.85 1.83
C PHE A 72 4.82 -6.36 2.00
N LYS A 73 5.99 -6.98 2.02
CA LYS A 73 6.11 -8.42 2.24
C LYS A 73 5.53 -8.82 3.60
N GLN A 74 5.90 -8.11 4.66
CA GLN A 74 5.39 -8.38 6.02
C GLN A 74 3.87 -8.25 6.09
N VAL A 75 3.31 -7.17 5.55
CA VAL A 75 1.86 -6.94 5.53
C VAL A 75 1.14 -8.03 4.74
N ASN A 76 1.66 -8.40 3.56
CA ASN A 76 1.04 -9.41 2.73
C ASN A 76 1.10 -10.81 3.37
N ASP A 77 2.21 -11.16 4.01
CA ASP A 77 2.36 -12.41 4.76
C ASP A 77 1.39 -12.45 5.95
N GLU A 78 1.22 -11.33 6.66
CA GLU A 78 0.29 -11.22 7.80
C GLU A 78 -1.18 -11.31 7.37
N ILE A 79 -1.58 -10.62 6.29
CA ILE A 79 -2.94 -10.73 5.71
C ILE A 79 -3.24 -12.19 5.36
N ARG A 80 -2.27 -12.90 4.78
CA ARG A 80 -2.44 -14.33 4.43
C ARG A 80 -2.54 -15.23 5.65
N ALA A 81 -1.78 -14.94 6.69
CA ALA A 81 -1.74 -15.75 7.91
C ALA A 81 -3.00 -15.55 8.78
N THR A 82 -3.48 -14.32 8.88
CA THR A 82 -4.54 -13.93 9.83
C THR A 82 -5.89 -13.68 9.19
N ASN A 83 -5.92 -13.50 7.86
CA ASN A 83 -7.10 -13.02 7.12
C ASN A 83 -7.61 -11.66 7.63
N ALA A 84 -6.75 -10.87 8.28
CA ALA A 84 -7.04 -9.51 8.72
C ALA A 84 -7.08 -8.54 7.55
N SER A 85 -7.83 -7.45 7.69
CA SER A 85 -7.85 -6.38 6.69
C SER A 85 -6.61 -5.50 6.80
N LEU A 86 -6.23 -4.84 5.70
CA LEU A 86 -5.06 -3.95 5.69
C LEU A 86 -5.21 -2.83 6.74
N ARG A 87 -6.42 -2.30 6.93
CA ARG A 87 -6.73 -1.28 7.93
C ARG A 87 -6.43 -1.76 9.35
N GLU A 88 -6.79 -3.00 9.68
CA GLU A 88 -6.55 -3.57 11.01
C GLU A 88 -5.04 -3.62 11.30
N LEU A 89 -4.25 -4.10 10.34
CA LEU A 89 -2.80 -4.22 10.47
C LEU A 89 -2.07 -2.87 10.58
N ILE A 90 -2.58 -1.83 9.92
CA ILE A 90 -2.03 -0.47 10.04
C ILE A 90 -2.46 0.18 11.36
N SER A 91 -3.73 0.02 11.78
CA SER A 91 -4.26 0.63 13.02
C SER A 91 -3.61 0.08 14.29
N VAL A 92 -3.24 -1.20 14.32
CA VAL A 92 -2.56 -1.84 15.47
C VAL A 92 -1.20 -1.19 15.76
N ARG A 93 -0.62 -0.48 14.80
CA ARG A 93 0.69 0.17 14.93
C ARG A 93 0.64 1.62 15.43
N GLU A 94 -0.54 2.27 15.47
CA GLU A 94 -0.67 3.65 16.00
C GLU A 94 -0.84 3.71 17.53
N THR A 95 -1.12 2.58 18.20
CA THR A 95 -1.51 2.54 19.63
C THR A 95 -0.36 2.29 20.61
N SER A 96 0.87 2.67 20.28
CA SER A 96 2.02 2.58 21.19
C SER A 96 2.76 3.91 21.28
N TYR A 97 2.21 4.82 22.09
CA TYR A 97 2.90 6.01 22.62
C TYR A 97 2.88 5.96 24.14
#